data_AF-A0A1I8IRY0-F1
#
_entry.id   AF-A0A1I8IRY0-F1
#
_cell.length_a   1.000
_cell.length_b   1.000
_cell.length_c   1.000
_cell.angle_alpha   90.00
_cell.angle_beta   90.00
_cell.angle_gamma   90.00
#
_symmetry.space_group_name_H-M   'P 1'
#
loop_
_entity.id
_entity.type
_entity.pdbx_description
1 polymer ?
#
loop_
_entity_poly.entity_id
_entity_poly.type
_entity_poly.pdbx_seq_one_letter_code
_entity_poly.pdbx_strand_id
1 'polypeptide(L)'
;VVEKDRFAQRALDQYRGFLEIFTDVVVVKPGQQLGPKRTGGCGGSGSSVLMTEEVNVARLLVSIPKTPDELRVKSAVTSPFSFRAKDAVSAEYLKDLASLVADRWEQLAEKLDVSKKRCSVIKRNNDCSQKMAYDMLITWVKGLPVLKDKVQILSRALHCSGHPQLAANLRQLDNEHRQRQANREI
;
A
#
# COMPACT_ATOMS: atom_id res chain seq x y z
N VAL A 1 9.09 -8.13 23.76
CA VAL A 1 9.05 -9.10 22.63
C VAL A 1 9.81 -8.49 21.47
N VAL A 2 10.90 -9.11 21.02
CA VAL A 2 11.71 -8.61 19.89
C VAL A 2 11.52 -9.57 18.72
N GLU A 3 10.94 -9.07 17.63
CA GLU A 3 10.64 -9.84 16.43
C GLU A 3 11.94 -10.18 15.67
N LYS A 4 12.26 -11.48 15.55
CA LYS A 4 13.52 -11.96 14.94
C LYS A 4 13.45 -12.18 13.42
N ASP A 5 12.26 -12.20 12.79
CA ASP A 5 12.15 -12.41 11.35
C ASP A 5 10.95 -11.67 10.74
N ARG A 6 11.26 -10.60 10.00
CA ARG A 6 10.29 -9.71 9.35
C ARG A 6 9.81 -10.19 7.97
N PHE A 7 10.39 -11.26 7.42
CA PHE A 7 10.15 -11.67 6.03
C PHE A 7 9.35 -12.97 5.87
N ALA A 8 9.34 -13.84 6.88
CA ALA A 8 8.56 -15.08 6.88
C ALA A 8 7.03 -14.88 6.82
N GLN A 9 6.53 -13.65 7.05
CA GLN A 9 5.10 -13.34 7.15
C GLN A 9 4.38 -13.08 5.82
N ARG A 10 5.08 -13.12 4.67
CA ARG A 10 4.47 -12.74 3.38
C ARG A 10 3.50 -13.76 2.78
N ALA A 11 3.47 -15.00 3.27
CA ALA A 11 2.69 -16.07 2.65
C ALA A 11 1.37 -16.42 3.38
N LEU A 12 1.13 -15.90 4.58
CA LEU A 12 -0.02 -16.28 5.40
C LEU A 12 -0.61 -15.04 6.08
N ASP A 13 -1.80 -14.64 5.66
CA ASP A 13 -2.47 -13.41 6.11
C ASP A 13 -2.77 -13.35 7.62
N GLN A 14 -2.56 -14.44 8.37
CA GLN A 14 -2.87 -14.57 9.79
C GLN A 14 -1.69 -15.11 10.65
N TYR A 15 -0.53 -15.41 10.05
CA TYR A 15 0.57 -16.05 10.76
C TYR A 15 1.53 -15.04 11.39
N ARG A 16 1.80 -15.18 12.70
CA ARG A 16 2.74 -14.30 13.44
C ARG A 16 3.96 -15.03 14.01
N GLY A 17 4.12 -16.32 13.75
CA GLY A 17 5.31 -17.09 14.13
C GLY A 17 5.02 -18.20 15.13
N PHE A 18 5.99 -18.44 16.01
CA PHE A 18 5.96 -19.50 17.01
C PHE A 18 6.22 -18.93 18.41
N LEU A 19 5.51 -19.46 19.41
CA LEU A 19 5.85 -19.30 20.82
C LEU A 19 6.86 -20.37 21.21
N GLU A 20 7.97 -19.95 21.80
CA GLU A 20 8.98 -20.82 22.36
C GLU A 20 8.77 -20.95 23.87
N ILE A 21 8.55 -22.17 24.35
CA ILE A 21 8.42 -22.47 25.77
C ILE A 21 9.75 -23.01 26.25
N PHE A 22 10.33 -22.35 27.24
CA PHE A 22 11.58 -22.75 27.86
C PHE A 22 11.32 -23.28 29.27
N THR A 23 12.18 -24.19 29.73
CA THR A 23 12.20 -24.63 31.12
C THR A 23 13.64 -24.78 31.58
N ASP A 24 13.87 -24.50 32.85
CA ASP A 24 15.15 -24.71 33.48
C ASP A 24 15.28 -26.18 33.90
N VAL A 25 16.27 -26.87 33.35
CA VAL A 25 16.62 -28.23 33.76
C VAL A 25 17.97 -28.25 34.44
N VAL A 26 18.08 -29.04 35.51
CA VAL A 26 19.36 -29.30 36.16
C VAL A 26 20.07 -30.40 35.39
N VAL A 27 21.19 -30.05 34.75
CA VAL A 27 22.03 -30.98 34.00
C VAL A 27 23.37 -31.15 34.68
N VAL A 28 23.84 -32.40 34.72
CA VAL A 28 25.13 -32.78 35.27
C VAL A 28 26.16 -32.68 34.15
N LYS A 29 27.00 -31.64 34.16
CA LYS A 29 28.09 -31.50 33.18
C LYS A 29 29.42 -31.94 33.80
N PRO A 30 30.30 -32.63 33.04
CA PRO A 30 31.62 -32.99 33.53
C PRO A 30 32.42 -31.69 33.77
N GLY A 31 32.97 -31.54 34.97
CA GLY A 31 33.78 -30.37 35.32
C GLY A 31 34.97 -30.24 34.37
N GLN A 32 35.11 -29.08 33.72
CA GLN A 32 36.30 -28.78 32.93
C GLN A 32 37.52 -28.78 33.86
N GLN A 33 38.45 -29.72 33.64
CA GLN A 33 39.77 -29.65 34.25
C GLN A 33 40.56 -28.52 33.57
N LEU A 34 40.54 -27.34 34.16
CA LEU A 34 41.50 -26.27 33.88
C LEU A 34 42.76 -26.51 34.71
N GLY A 35 43.71 -27.29 34.17
CA GLY A 35 45.02 -27.47 34.78
C GLY A 35 45.91 -28.48 34.03
N PRO A 36 47.25 -28.28 33.99
CA PRO A 36 48.15 -29.14 33.23
C PRO A 36 48.23 -30.54 33.87
N LYS A 37 48.09 -31.55 33.02
CA LYS A 37 48.09 -32.99 33.35
C LYS A 37 49.43 -33.37 33.99
N ARG A 38 49.47 -33.60 35.31
CA ARG A 38 50.59 -34.27 35.99
C ARG A 38 50.37 -35.78 35.96
N THR A 39 51.38 -36.50 35.47
CA THR A 39 51.42 -37.96 35.35
C THR A 39 51.62 -38.61 36.73
N GLY A 40 50.68 -39.47 37.14
CA GLY A 40 50.89 -40.48 38.20
C GLY A 40 49.77 -40.53 39.23
N GLY A 41 49.02 -41.64 39.27
CA GLY A 41 48.14 -42.00 40.40
C GLY A 41 46.74 -42.49 39.99
N CYS A 42 46.40 -43.71 40.41
CA CYS A 42 45.11 -44.37 40.25
C CYS A 42 44.02 -43.75 41.16
N GLY A 43 42.77 -43.70 40.69
CA GLY A 43 41.56 -43.50 41.51
C GLY A 43 40.72 -42.26 41.16
N GLY A 44 39.45 -42.49 40.76
CA GLY A 44 38.46 -41.46 40.38
C GLY A 44 38.15 -40.44 41.48
N SER A 45 37.61 -39.26 41.15
CA SER A 45 36.24 -39.10 40.64
C SER A 45 36.17 -37.83 39.79
N GLY A 46 35.60 -37.92 38.59
CA GLY A 46 35.33 -36.73 37.77
C GLY A 46 34.32 -35.85 38.51
N SER A 47 34.76 -34.69 39.01
CA SER A 47 33.86 -33.71 39.63
C SER A 47 32.82 -33.29 38.62
N SER A 48 31.58 -33.75 38.80
CA SER A 48 30.45 -33.37 37.99
C SER A 48 29.76 -32.17 38.63
N VAL A 49 29.60 -31.09 37.89
CA VAL A 49 28.96 -29.87 38.39
C VAL A 49 27.51 -29.88 37.93
N LEU A 50 26.58 -29.73 38.89
CA LEU A 50 25.17 -29.50 38.61
C LEU A 50 25.00 -28.06 38.13
N MET A 51 24.51 -27.89 36.90
CA MET A 51 24.25 -26.59 36.31
C MET A 51 22.79 -26.52 35.86
N THR A 52 22.14 -25.40 36.13
CA THR A 52 20.82 -25.10 35.58
C THR A 52 21.00 -24.59 34.16
N GLU A 53 20.38 -25.25 33.19
CA GLU A 53 20.38 -24.85 31.78
C GLU A 53 18.95 -24.62 31.30
N GLU A 54 18.73 -23.50 30.61
CA GLU A 54 17.45 -23.18 29.99
C GLU A 54 17.31 -24.00 28.71
N VAL A 55 16.33 -24.90 28.67
CA VAL A 55 16.08 -25.78 27.53
C VAL A 55 14.75 -25.40 26.88
N ASN A 56 14.77 -25.28 25.56
CA ASN A 56 13.56 -25.11 24.77
C ASN A 56 12.77 -26.43 24.74
N VAL A 57 11.57 -26.44 25.32
CA VAL A 57 10.74 -27.65 25.46
C VAL A 57 9.75 -27.77 24.31
N ALA A 58 9.25 -26.63 23.81
CA ALA A 58 8.22 -26.64 22.79
C ALA A 58 8.24 -25.38 21.93
N ARG A 59 7.86 -25.56 20.66
CA ARG A 59 7.56 -24.51 19.69
C ARG A 59 6.11 -24.64 19.26
N LEU A 60 5.27 -23.69 19.66
CA LEU A 60 3.85 -23.66 19.30
C LEU A 60 3.60 -22.64 18.19
N LEU A 61 3.07 -23.10 17.05
CA LEU A 61 2.62 -22.22 15.97
C LEU A 61 1.41 -21.41 16.43
N VAL A 62 1.49 -20.08 16.33
CA VAL A 62 0.38 -19.19 16.74
C VAL A 62 -0.08 -18.28 15.62
N SER A 63 -1.41 -18.15 15.53
CA SER A 63 -2.11 -17.21 14.66
C SER A 63 -2.73 -16.13 15.55
N ILE A 64 -2.07 -14.98 15.66
CA ILE A 64 -2.59 -13.84 16.42
C ILE A 64 -3.45 -12.98 15.48
N PRO A 65 -4.72 -12.70 15.82
CA PRO A 65 -5.57 -11.83 15.02
C PRO A 65 -4.93 -10.46 14.82
N LYS A 66 -4.87 -9.99 13.57
CA LYS A 66 -4.37 -8.65 13.26
C LYS A 66 -5.33 -7.60 13.81
N THR A 67 -4.80 -6.53 14.41
CA THR A 67 -5.62 -5.38 14.78
C THR A 67 -6.18 -4.70 13.51
N PRO A 68 -7.34 -4.00 13.59
CA PRO A 68 -7.91 -3.28 12.44
C PRO A 68 -6.93 -2.28 11.79
N ASP A 69 -6.05 -1.69 12.59
CA ASP A 69 -5.02 -0.75 12.14
C ASP A 69 -3.87 -1.45 11.41
N GLU A 70 -3.52 -2.69 11.76
CA GLU A 70 -2.53 -3.49 11.03
C GLU A 70 -3.06 -4.05 9.70
N LEU A 71 -4.37 -4.23 9.59
CA LEU A 71 -5.06 -4.60 8.35
C LEU A 71 -5.18 -3.42 7.37
N ARG A 72 -4.98 -2.19 7.85
CA ARG A 72 -4.77 -1.05 6.95
C ARG A 72 -3.37 -1.21 6.36
N VAL A 73 -3.31 -1.86 5.20
CA VAL A 73 -2.19 -1.67 4.26
C VAL A 73 -1.93 -0.17 4.23
N LYS A 74 -0.79 0.27 4.76
CA LYS A 74 -0.38 1.68 4.77
C LYS A 74 -0.67 2.21 3.38
N SER A 75 -1.64 3.13 3.27
CA SER A 75 -2.10 3.67 2.00
C SER A 75 -0.86 3.99 1.19
N ALA A 76 -0.71 3.33 0.03
CA ALA A 76 0.49 3.45 -0.78
C ALA A 76 0.73 4.95 -0.95
N VAL A 77 1.85 5.45 -0.40
CA VAL A 77 2.16 6.89 -0.44
C VAL A 77 2.16 7.29 -1.89
N THR A 78 1.08 7.97 -2.31
CA THR A 78 0.90 8.34 -3.70
C THR A 78 1.90 9.44 -3.99
N SER A 79 2.93 9.11 -4.78
CA SER A 79 3.83 10.11 -5.34
C SER A 79 3.00 11.24 -5.96
N PRO A 80 3.33 12.52 -5.70
CA PRO A 80 2.62 13.63 -6.30
C PRO A 80 2.62 13.45 -7.81
N PHE A 81 1.44 13.30 -8.38
CA PHE A 81 1.26 13.13 -9.81
C PHE A 81 1.17 14.51 -10.44
N SER A 82 2.22 14.91 -11.15
CA SER A 82 2.17 16.07 -12.03
C SER A 82 2.14 15.56 -13.48
N PHE A 83 1.20 16.07 -14.27
CA PHE A 83 1.22 15.86 -15.71
C PHE A 83 1.14 17.22 -16.38
N ARG A 84 2.00 17.45 -17.39
CA ARG A 84 1.89 18.66 -18.21
C ARG A 84 0.86 18.40 -19.30
N ALA A 85 -0.32 18.99 -19.14
CA ALA A 85 -1.33 18.96 -20.18
C ALA A 85 -0.85 19.75 -21.41
N LYS A 86 -1.01 19.17 -22.60
CA LYS A 86 -0.88 19.88 -23.89
C LYS A 86 -2.24 20.36 -24.40
N ASP A 87 -3.30 20.03 -23.68
CA ASP A 87 -4.71 20.21 -24.01
C ASP A 87 -5.41 20.96 -22.87
N ALA A 88 -6.70 21.24 -23.06
CA ALA A 88 -7.56 21.88 -22.06
C ALA A 88 -7.71 21.11 -20.74
N VAL A 89 -7.34 19.83 -20.68
CA VAL A 89 -7.51 18.99 -19.49
C VAL A 89 -6.25 19.11 -18.61
N SER A 90 -6.09 20.25 -17.93
CA SER A 90 -5.01 20.48 -16.96
C SER A 90 -5.29 19.85 -15.58
N ALA A 91 -4.26 19.77 -14.73
CA ALA A 91 -4.43 19.24 -13.37
C ALA A 91 -5.35 20.12 -12.51
N GLU A 92 -5.30 21.42 -12.75
CA GLU A 92 -6.11 22.48 -12.16
C GLU A 92 -7.55 22.34 -12.61
N TYR A 93 -7.78 22.17 -13.92
CA TYR A 93 -9.11 21.91 -14.46
C TYR A 93 -9.74 20.67 -13.84
N LEU A 94 -8.99 19.56 -13.70
CA LEU A 94 -9.50 18.35 -13.06
C LEU A 94 -9.83 18.55 -11.58
N LYS A 95 -9.10 19.41 -10.88
CA LYS A 95 -9.36 19.74 -9.47
C LYS A 95 -10.66 20.55 -9.33
N ASP A 96 -10.87 21.52 -10.21
CA ASP A 96 -12.11 22.31 -10.24
C ASP A 96 -13.29 21.42 -10.62
N LEU A 97 -13.13 20.60 -11.67
CA LEU A 97 -14.15 19.65 -12.12
C LEU A 97 -14.54 18.67 -11.00
N ALA A 98 -13.58 18.15 -10.24
CA ALA A 98 -13.85 17.24 -9.12
C ALA A 98 -14.81 17.84 -8.09
N SER A 99 -14.76 19.15 -7.88
CA SER A 99 -15.66 19.86 -6.97
C SER A 99 -17.08 19.93 -7.51
N LEU A 100 -17.24 20.00 -8.84
CA LEU A 100 -18.53 20.12 -9.53
C LEU A 100 -19.23 18.78 -9.75
N VAL A 101 -18.50 17.67 -9.75
CA VAL A 101 -19.03 16.31 -9.97
C VAL A 101 -18.94 15.43 -8.73
N ALA A 102 -18.63 16.00 -7.57
CA ALA A 102 -18.38 15.28 -6.33
C ALA A 102 -19.58 14.43 -5.88
N ASP A 103 -20.81 14.85 -6.18
CA ASP A 103 -22.04 14.16 -5.83
C ASP A 103 -22.31 12.91 -6.70
N ARG A 104 -21.87 12.92 -7.97
CA ARG A 104 -22.16 11.88 -8.97
C ARG A 104 -20.94 11.29 -9.63
N TRP A 105 -19.78 11.38 -8.98
CA TRP A 105 -18.51 10.94 -9.55
C TRP A 105 -18.50 9.47 -9.98
N GLU A 106 -19.27 8.60 -9.34
CA GLU A 106 -19.38 7.17 -9.72
C GLU A 106 -20.05 6.96 -11.08
N GLN A 107 -21.07 7.78 -11.39
CA GLN A 107 -21.73 7.73 -12.70
C GLN A 107 -20.77 8.19 -13.79
N LEU A 108 -19.98 9.23 -13.51
CA LEU A 108 -18.93 9.70 -14.41
C LEU A 108 -17.83 8.64 -14.57
N ALA A 109 -17.41 7.99 -13.47
CA ALA A 109 -16.41 6.93 -13.48
C ALA A 109 -16.81 5.77 -14.40
N GLU A 110 -18.08 5.37 -14.39
CA GLU A 110 -18.63 4.37 -15.29
C GLU A 110 -18.52 4.80 -16.75
N LYS A 111 -18.84 6.06 -17.08
CA LYS A 111 -18.74 6.57 -18.46
C LYS A 111 -17.31 6.80 -18.94
N LEU A 112 -16.35 6.86 -18.00
CA LEU A 112 -14.92 6.93 -18.27
C LEU A 112 -14.22 5.55 -18.24
N ASP A 113 -15.00 4.47 -18.14
CA ASP A 113 -14.51 3.08 -18.04
C ASP A 113 -13.52 2.84 -16.88
N VAL A 114 -13.67 3.59 -15.78
CA VAL A 114 -12.91 3.33 -14.55
C VAL A 114 -13.50 2.10 -13.85
N SER A 115 -12.70 1.04 -13.74
CA SER A 115 -13.18 -0.23 -13.18
C SER A 115 -13.77 -0.10 -11.77
N LYS A 116 -14.83 -0.88 -11.50
CA LYS A 116 -15.46 -0.94 -10.16
C LYS A 116 -14.46 -1.24 -9.04
N LYS A 117 -13.46 -2.10 -9.30
CA LYS A 117 -12.37 -2.40 -8.36
C LYS A 117 -11.59 -1.15 -7.98
N ARG A 118 -11.25 -0.29 -8.96
CA ARG A 118 -10.56 0.98 -8.71
C ARG A 118 -11.46 1.95 -7.93
N CYS A 119 -12.74 2.04 -8.27
CA CYS A 119 -13.71 2.86 -7.53
C CYS A 119 -13.82 2.42 -6.06
N SER A 120 -13.86 1.12 -5.77
CA SER A 120 -13.86 0.60 -4.39
C SER A 120 -12.60 0.98 -3.60
N VAL A 121 -11.42 0.94 -4.24
CA VAL A 121 -10.17 1.39 -3.63
C VAL A 121 -10.20 2.89 -3.35
N ILE A 122 -10.67 3.70 -4.31
CA ILE A 122 -10.79 5.16 -4.15
C ILE A 122 -11.72 5.51 -2.99
N LYS A 123 -12.87 4.84 -2.88
CA LYS A 123 -13.81 5.00 -1.75
C LYS A 123 -13.16 4.67 -0.41
N ARG A 124 -12.40 3.58 -0.34
CA ARG A 124 -11.75 3.15 0.91
C ARG A 124 -10.64 4.10 1.37
N ASN A 125 -10.00 4.79 0.44
CA ASN A 125 -8.82 5.63 0.72
C ASN A 125 -9.15 7.10 0.98
N ASN A 126 -10.41 7.52 0.83
CA ASN A 126 -10.81 8.91 0.89
C ASN A 126 -12.05 9.09 1.77
N ASP A 127 -12.08 10.17 2.54
CA ASP A 127 -13.19 10.46 3.46
C ASP A 127 -14.19 11.47 2.89
N CYS A 128 -13.91 12.09 1.74
CA CYS A 128 -14.83 13.05 1.12
C CYS A 128 -14.97 12.84 -0.39
N SER A 129 -16.18 13.10 -0.91
CA SER A 129 -16.53 12.82 -2.30
C SER A 129 -15.74 13.65 -3.31
N GLN A 130 -15.35 14.89 -2.95
CA GLN A 130 -14.49 15.71 -3.80
C GLN A 130 -13.11 15.07 -4.03
N LYS A 131 -12.49 14.51 -2.97
CA LYS A 131 -11.22 13.77 -3.11
C LYS A 131 -11.41 12.48 -3.90
N MET A 132 -12.52 11.76 -3.68
CA MET A 132 -12.85 10.58 -4.48
C MET A 132 -13.00 10.90 -5.97
N ALA A 133 -13.71 11.98 -6.29
CA ALA A 133 -13.89 12.45 -7.66
C ALA A 133 -12.56 12.83 -8.31
N TYR A 134 -11.70 13.55 -7.58
CA TYR A 134 -10.37 13.93 -8.06
C TYR A 134 -9.49 12.69 -8.30
N ASP A 135 -9.40 11.76 -7.35
CA ASP A 135 -8.63 10.54 -7.50
C ASP A 135 -9.14 9.64 -8.64
N MET A 136 -10.45 9.65 -8.89
CA MET A 136 -11.06 8.97 -10.04
C MET A 136 -10.62 9.63 -11.36
N LEU A 137 -10.69 10.95 -11.47
CA LEU A 137 -10.25 11.69 -12.65
C LEU A 137 -8.75 11.48 -12.91
N ILE A 138 -7.91 11.50 -11.87
CA ILE A 138 -6.48 11.20 -11.99
C ILE A 138 -6.25 9.75 -12.41
N THR A 139 -7.03 8.80 -11.88
CA THR A 139 -6.96 7.39 -12.29
C THR A 139 -7.28 7.22 -13.77
N TRP A 140 -8.32 7.90 -14.25
CA TRP A 140 -8.69 7.88 -15.66
C TRP A 140 -7.58 8.46 -16.56
N VAL A 141 -7.06 9.66 -16.23
CA VAL A 141 -5.99 10.28 -17.03
C VAL A 141 -4.72 9.42 -17.08
N LYS A 142 -4.34 8.78 -15.97
CA LYS A 142 -3.19 7.86 -15.93
C LYS A 142 -3.37 6.62 -16.78
N GLY A 143 -4.60 6.12 -16.90
CA GLY A 143 -4.91 4.93 -17.70
C GLY A 143 -5.09 5.23 -19.19
N LEU A 144 -5.21 6.49 -19.57
CA LEU A 144 -5.53 6.88 -20.93
C LEU A 144 -4.25 6.94 -21.81
N PRO A 145 -4.25 6.33 -23.02
CA PRO A 145 -3.13 6.46 -23.93
C PRO A 145 -2.85 7.92 -24.32
N VAL A 146 -1.58 8.29 -24.43
CA VAL A 146 -1.13 9.68 -24.65
C VAL A 146 -1.75 10.33 -25.91
N LEU A 147 -2.00 9.54 -26.95
CA LEU A 147 -2.53 10.03 -28.24
C LEU A 147 -4.06 10.17 -28.28
N LYS A 148 -4.77 9.77 -27.21
CA LYS A 148 -6.23 9.89 -27.17
C LYS A 148 -6.65 11.31 -26.84
N ASP A 149 -7.69 11.79 -27.52
CA ASP A 149 -8.30 13.08 -27.25
C ASP A 149 -9.06 13.04 -25.92
N LYS A 150 -8.43 13.59 -24.88
CA LYS A 150 -8.99 13.63 -23.52
C LYS A 150 -10.26 14.47 -23.47
N VAL A 151 -10.31 15.57 -24.23
CA VAL A 151 -11.42 16.53 -24.24
C VAL A 151 -12.66 15.86 -24.82
N GLN A 152 -12.52 15.15 -25.94
CA GLN A 152 -13.63 14.43 -26.56
C GLN A 152 -14.18 13.34 -25.63
N ILE A 153 -13.29 12.54 -25.03
CA ILE A 153 -13.71 11.45 -24.13
C ILE A 153 -14.41 12.00 -22.89
N LEU A 154 -13.81 13.01 -22.24
CA LEU A 154 -14.36 13.58 -21.02
C LEU A 154 -15.65 14.35 -21.26
N SER A 155 -15.74 15.14 -22.34
CA SER A 155 -16.97 15.87 -22.67
C SER A 155 -18.13 14.92 -22.98
N ARG A 156 -17.89 13.82 -23.71
CA ARG A 156 -18.88 12.77 -23.92
C ARG A 156 -19.33 12.14 -22.61
N ALA A 157 -18.38 11.77 -21.74
CA ALA A 157 -18.69 11.15 -20.46
C ALA A 157 -19.50 12.07 -19.54
N LEU A 158 -19.11 13.35 -19.46
CA LEU A 158 -19.84 14.40 -18.71
C LEU A 158 -21.26 14.60 -19.24
N HIS A 159 -21.44 14.58 -20.56
CA HIS A 159 -22.77 14.67 -21.16
C HIS A 159 -23.64 13.47 -20.77
N CYS A 160 -23.10 12.25 -20.89
CA CYS A 160 -23.80 11.02 -20.55
C CYS A 160 -24.04 10.83 -19.04
N SER A 161 -23.25 11.48 -18.17
CA SER A 161 -23.40 11.43 -16.71
C SER A 161 -24.31 12.55 -16.16
N GLY A 162 -24.98 13.32 -17.02
CA GLY A 162 -25.93 14.36 -16.61
C GLY A 162 -25.34 15.75 -16.37
N HIS A 163 -24.12 16.01 -16.84
CA HIS A 163 -23.47 17.32 -16.78
C HIS A 163 -23.22 17.94 -18.17
N PRO A 164 -24.27 18.16 -19.00
CA PRO A 164 -24.12 18.65 -20.37
C PRO A 164 -23.50 20.05 -20.44
N GLN A 165 -23.74 20.90 -19.43
CA GLN A 165 -23.13 22.23 -19.34
C GLN A 165 -21.61 22.16 -19.12
N LEU A 166 -21.14 21.26 -18.25
CA LEU A 166 -19.70 21.05 -18.05
C LEU A 166 -19.03 20.52 -19.33
N ALA A 167 -19.73 19.66 -20.07
CA ALA A 167 -19.26 19.16 -21.37
C ALA A 167 -19.18 20.26 -22.43
N ALA A 168 -20.11 21.24 -22.42
CA ALA A 168 -20.05 22.40 -23.32
C ALA A 168 -18.89 23.33 -22.94
N ASN A 169 -18.75 23.66 -21.66
CA ASN A 169 -17.68 24.52 -21.15
C ASN A 169 -16.30 23.94 -21.46
N LEU A 170 -16.11 22.63 -21.32
CA LEU A 170 -14.86 21.95 -21.66
C LEU A 170 -14.51 22.08 -23.15
N ARG A 171 -15.50 21.91 -24.04
CA ARG A 171 -15.29 22.07 -25.49
C ARG A 171 -14.95 23.51 -25.87
N GLN A 172 -15.60 24.48 -25.23
CA GLN A 172 -15.28 25.89 -25.41
C GLN A 172 -13.84 26.19 -24.95
N LEU A 173 -13.47 25.72 -23.76
CA LEU A 173 -12.13 25.94 -23.20
C LEU A 173 -11.04 25.32 -24.09
N ASP A 174 -11.31 24.16 -24.71
CA ASP A 174 -10.40 23.54 -25.67
C ASP A 174 -10.27 24.34 -26.96
N ASN A 175 -11.37 24.87 -27.50
CA ASN A 175 -11.31 25.75 -28.68
C ASN A 175 -10.49 27.02 -28.38
N GLU A 176 -10.68 27.64 -27.22
CA GLU A 176 -9.90 28.80 -26.78
C GLU A 176 -8.41 28.44 -26.64
N HIS A 177 -8.11 27.26 -26.09
CA HIS A 177 -6.74 26.79 -25.93
C HIS A 177 -6.05 26.56 -27.29
N ARG A 178 -6.74 25.93 -28.25
CA ARG A 178 -6.25 25.75 -29.62
C ARG A 178 -6.02 27.08 -30.33
N GLN A 179 -6.94 28.03 -30.19
CA GLN A 179 -6.80 29.37 -30.78
C GLN A 179 -5.59 30.12 -30.20
N ARG A 180 -5.38 30.03 -28.88
CA ARG A 180 -4.21 30.64 -28.23
C ARG A 180 -2.90 30.01 -28.68
N GLN A 181 -2.89 28.70 -28.97
CA GLN A 181 -1.71 28.04 -29.52
C GLN A 181 -1.44 28.50 -30.95
N ALA A 182 -2.45 28.51 -31.83
CA ALA A 182 -2.31 29.00 -33.20
C ALA A 182 -1.82 30.46 -33.26
N ASN A 183 -2.33 31.33 -32.38
CA ASN A 183 -1.91 32.74 -32.31
C ASN A 183 -0.48 32.94 -31.76
N ARG A 184 0.14 31.93 -31.14
CA ARG A 184 1.52 32.00 -30.63
C ARG A 184 2.56 31.53 -31.64
N GLU A 185 2.12 30.85 -32.68
CA GLU A 185 2.98 30.29 -33.74
C GLU A 185 3.11 31.21 -34.96
N ILE A 186 2.44 32.38 -34.91
CA ILE A 186 2.52 33.48 -35.87
C ILE A 186 3.37 34.60 -35.26
#